data_AF-A0A009RKU2-F1
#
_entry.id   AF-A0A009RKU2-F1
#
_cell.length_a   1.000
_cell.length_b   1.000
_cell.length_c   1.000
_cell.angle_alpha   90.00
_cell.angle_beta   90.00
_cell.angle_gamma   90.00
#
_symmetry.space_group_name_H-M   'P 1'
#
loop_
_entity.id
_entity.type
_entity.pdbx_description
1 polymer ?
#
loop_
_entity_poly.entity_id
_entity_poly.type
_entity_poly.pdbx_seq_one_letter_code
_entity_poly.pdbx_strand_id
1 'polypeptide(L)'
;NQFKQNLKTGMVETSKTDDFTVKVDAAGLQADTVYYYRFKFGNKVSPVGQTKTLPTSTNKVSFAVCSCSNYPAGYFYVYREMAKQNVDVIIHLGDYIYEYGADGYATEDATKLGRNLPADNNKEIIKLDDYRKRYALYRQDKDLQAVHQRHPFIVIWDDHELANDAWREGAENHQSNEGAFSDRKLAALQAYFEWMPIRPVSSTDHLNIYRQFNFGSLVQLTMLDTRIIARDKQLAYADYMTATGLDIAKFQADLTNPVRTLMGYTQRDWLVDKLKQSTATWNVVGQQVLMSKMWIPAELLASLGQITSGGTSPEALAKMNAQITELVALKLRLQQNDPTLTAQEKARIMTVAPYNLDAWDGYYAEREFVYDKLAEFNKKIIVLAGDTHNAWASYLYSQKGKYVGVELATSSVSSPGLEKYLSIPLAQLQQFEFAFTTLIDELVYCNLNQRGYLLVTLDQVQVHSEWRFVDSIKNTEYQIDSSRQNDIVLNLNLMPLKQGQKTA
;
A
#
# COMPACT_ATOMS: atom_id res chain seq x y z
N ASN A 1 31.65 15.26 -0.62
CA ASN A 1 31.58 15.79 -2.01
C ASN A 1 32.83 15.57 -2.87
N GLN A 2 34.03 15.35 -2.32
CA GLN A 2 35.26 15.33 -3.13
C GLN A 2 35.61 13.98 -3.82
N PHE A 3 34.85 12.89 -3.60
CA PHE A 3 35.09 11.57 -4.23
C PHE A 3 36.59 11.21 -4.30
N LYS A 4 37.27 11.26 -3.14
CA LYS A 4 38.73 11.10 -3.03
C LYS A 4 39.20 9.67 -3.33
N GLN A 5 38.31 8.69 -3.18
CA GLN A 5 38.54 7.27 -3.49
C GLN A 5 37.38 6.78 -4.36
N ASN A 6 37.65 6.60 -5.66
CA ASN A 6 36.68 6.03 -6.58
C ASN A 6 36.83 4.51 -6.57
N LEU A 7 35.87 3.80 -5.99
CA LEU A 7 35.91 2.33 -5.90
C LEU A 7 35.53 1.66 -7.23
N LYS A 8 34.58 2.26 -7.96
CA LYS A 8 34.10 1.82 -9.27
C LYS A 8 33.79 3.04 -10.12
N THR A 9 34.10 2.95 -11.40
CA THR A 9 33.72 3.95 -12.42
C THR A 9 33.32 3.20 -13.68
N GLY A 10 32.38 3.76 -14.43
CA GLY A 10 31.91 3.20 -15.70
C GLY A 10 31.28 4.28 -16.56
N MET A 11 30.95 3.91 -17.79
CA MET A 11 30.18 4.73 -18.71
C MET A 11 28.92 3.96 -19.11
N VAL A 12 27.84 4.69 -19.29
CA VAL A 12 26.56 4.17 -19.76
C VAL A 12 26.04 5.14 -20.80
N GLU A 13 25.51 4.63 -21.90
CA GLU A 13 24.86 5.42 -22.92
C GLU A 13 23.36 5.46 -22.65
N THR A 14 22.73 6.58 -22.99
CA THR A 14 21.28 6.73 -22.96
C THR A 14 20.85 7.60 -24.13
N SER A 15 19.59 7.49 -24.53
CA SER A 15 19.05 8.21 -25.67
C SER A 15 17.58 8.57 -25.45
N LYS A 16 16.98 9.24 -26.43
CA LYS A 16 15.54 9.55 -26.43
C LYS A 16 14.67 8.28 -26.32
N THR A 17 15.16 7.13 -26.77
CA THR A 17 14.45 5.84 -26.67
C THR A 17 14.13 5.45 -25.23
N ASP A 18 14.99 5.82 -24.28
CA ASP A 18 14.91 5.47 -22.85
C ASP A 18 14.65 6.72 -22.00
N ASP A 19 14.14 7.78 -22.62
CA ASP A 19 13.86 9.07 -21.99
C ASP A 19 15.08 9.72 -21.32
N PHE A 20 16.27 9.44 -21.84
CA PHE A 20 17.56 9.84 -21.26
C PHE A 20 17.77 9.38 -19.80
N THR A 21 17.02 8.38 -19.35
CA THR A 21 17.23 7.73 -18.05
C THR A 21 18.47 6.85 -18.09
N VAL A 22 19.14 6.68 -16.95
CA VAL A 22 20.31 5.81 -16.82
C VAL A 22 20.11 4.83 -15.68
N LYS A 23 20.40 3.55 -15.93
CA LYS A 23 20.38 2.48 -14.95
C LYS A 23 21.73 1.76 -14.97
N VAL A 24 22.36 1.63 -13.81
CA VAL A 24 23.70 1.04 -13.68
C VAL A 24 23.68 0.01 -12.55
N ASP A 25 24.06 -1.23 -12.87
CA ASP A 25 24.31 -2.27 -11.87
C ASP A 25 25.77 -2.21 -11.41
N ALA A 26 26.00 -1.58 -10.25
CA ALA A 26 27.32 -1.49 -9.65
C ALA A 26 27.66 -2.80 -8.91
N ALA A 27 28.27 -3.75 -9.62
CA ALA A 27 28.62 -5.06 -9.07
C ALA A 27 29.94 -5.09 -8.26
N GLY A 28 30.12 -6.16 -7.47
CA GLY A 28 31.35 -6.44 -6.72
C GLY A 28 31.56 -5.53 -5.51
N LEU A 29 30.48 -5.06 -4.89
CA LEU A 29 30.49 -4.26 -3.68
C LEU A 29 30.53 -5.15 -2.43
N GLN A 30 31.17 -4.68 -1.37
CA GLN A 30 31.13 -5.32 -0.05
C GLN A 30 29.73 -5.21 0.55
N ALA A 31 29.28 -6.26 1.22
CA ALA A 31 27.99 -6.34 1.91
C ALA A 31 27.90 -5.34 3.09
N ASP A 32 26.67 -5.02 3.51
CA ASP A 32 26.36 -4.11 4.62
C ASP A 32 27.10 -2.75 4.62
N THR A 33 27.52 -2.29 3.44
CA THR A 33 28.39 -1.11 3.31
C THR A 33 27.63 0.05 2.68
N VAL A 34 27.81 1.24 3.26
CA VAL A 34 27.30 2.49 2.70
C VAL A 34 28.24 2.97 1.59
N TYR A 35 27.68 3.27 0.42
CA TYR A 35 28.39 3.84 -0.71
C TYR A 35 27.80 5.18 -1.11
N TYR A 36 28.64 6.01 -1.73
CA TYR A 36 28.23 7.25 -2.36
C TYR A 36 28.44 7.15 -3.87
N TYR A 37 27.49 7.67 -4.64
CA TYR A 37 27.53 7.66 -6.10
C TYR A 37 27.17 9.02 -6.67
N ARG A 38 27.62 9.27 -7.91
CA ARG A 38 27.24 10.42 -8.72
C ARG A 38 27.41 10.09 -10.19
N PHE A 39 26.69 10.81 -11.04
CA PHE A 39 26.82 10.75 -12.49
C PHE A 39 27.48 12.02 -13.01
N LYS A 40 28.14 11.91 -14.17
CA LYS A 40 28.76 13.04 -14.86
C LYS A 40 28.45 12.95 -16.35
N PHE A 41 28.01 14.06 -16.94
CA PHE A 41 27.84 14.21 -18.38
C PHE A 41 28.44 15.55 -18.81
N GLY A 42 29.51 15.51 -19.61
CA GLY A 42 30.30 16.70 -19.96
C GLY A 42 30.83 17.43 -18.72
N ASN A 43 30.44 18.70 -18.54
CA ASN A 43 30.79 19.52 -17.37
C ASN A 43 29.74 19.47 -16.23
N LYS A 44 28.62 18.75 -16.41
CA LYS A 44 27.57 18.62 -15.40
C LYS A 44 27.85 17.41 -14.51
N VAL A 45 27.65 17.60 -13.21
CA VAL A 45 27.79 16.56 -12.18
C VAL A 45 26.48 16.51 -11.39
N SER A 46 25.93 15.30 -11.22
CA SER A 46 24.71 15.12 -10.42
C SER A 46 24.94 15.46 -8.94
N PRO A 47 23.87 15.69 -8.16
CA PRO A 47 23.94 15.54 -6.71
C PRO A 47 24.54 14.18 -6.31
N VAL A 48 25.15 14.14 -5.13
CA VAL A 48 25.73 12.91 -4.58
C VAL A 48 24.62 12.10 -3.93
N GLY A 49 24.39 10.89 -4.45
CA GLY A 49 23.52 9.91 -3.83
C GLY A 49 24.27 9.04 -2.83
N GLN A 50 23.52 8.46 -1.90
CA GLN A 50 23.95 7.47 -0.92
C GLN A 50 23.12 6.21 -1.10
N THR A 51 23.76 5.05 -0.99
CA THR A 51 23.10 3.74 -1.02
C THR A 51 23.73 2.82 0.03
N LYS A 52 23.07 1.70 0.34
CA LYS A 52 23.57 0.66 1.24
C LYS A 52 23.32 -0.71 0.61
N THR A 53 24.35 -1.55 0.56
CA THR A 53 24.21 -2.94 0.09
C THR A 53 23.57 -3.82 1.17
N LEU A 54 22.84 -4.85 0.76
CA LEU A 54 22.29 -5.84 1.68
C LEU A 54 23.38 -6.48 2.56
N PRO A 55 23.08 -6.81 3.83
CA PRO A 55 24.00 -7.53 4.70
C PRO A 55 23.99 -9.04 4.42
N THR A 56 25.14 -9.70 4.58
CA THR A 56 25.23 -11.18 4.65
C THR A 56 24.88 -11.71 6.05
N SER A 57 25.08 -10.89 7.08
CA SER A 57 24.64 -11.13 8.46
C SER A 57 24.31 -9.80 9.13
N THR A 58 23.26 -9.75 9.94
CA THR A 58 22.91 -8.56 10.72
C THR A 58 22.13 -8.94 11.97
N ASN A 59 22.20 -8.10 13.00
CA ASN A 59 21.37 -8.20 14.20
C ASN A 59 20.16 -7.26 14.17
N LYS A 60 20.07 -6.37 13.17
CA LYS A 60 19.03 -5.36 13.04
C LYS A 60 18.76 -5.03 11.57
N VAL A 61 17.48 -4.85 11.23
CA VAL A 61 17.02 -4.35 9.93
C VAL A 61 15.99 -3.27 10.17
N SER A 62 16.00 -2.23 9.36
CA SER A 62 15.08 -1.09 9.46
C SER A 62 14.55 -0.64 8.10
N PHE A 63 13.24 -0.49 8.01
CA PHE A 63 12.50 -0.05 6.82
C PHE A 63 11.74 1.24 7.12
N ALA A 64 11.69 2.16 6.17
CA ALA A 64 10.57 3.11 6.10
C ALA A 64 9.68 2.69 4.92
N VAL A 65 8.39 2.54 5.17
CA VAL A 65 7.39 1.99 4.25
C VAL A 65 6.41 3.09 3.89
N CYS A 66 6.14 3.28 2.60
CA CYS A 66 5.26 4.33 2.10
C CYS A 66 4.53 3.92 0.81
N SER A 67 3.46 4.63 0.47
CA SER A 67 2.72 4.52 -0.79
C SER A 67 1.94 5.82 -1.07
N CYS A 68 1.28 5.90 -2.24
CA CYS A 68 0.19 6.84 -2.50
C CYS A 68 0.60 8.33 -2.39
N SER A 69 1.32 8.76 -3.41
CA SER A 69 1.97 10.08 -3.49
C SER A 69 1.29 11.03 -4.49
N ASN A 70 -0.04 11.23 -4.40
CA ASN A 70 -0.71 12.11 -5.36
C ASN A 70 -0.16 13.56 -5.33
N TYR A 71 0.46 13.99 -6.44
CA TYR A 71 1.19 15.25 -6.52
C TYR A 71 0.30 16.50 -6.35
N PRO A 72 -0.86 16.61 -7.01
CA PRO A 72 -1.73 17.78 -6.84
C PRO A 72 -2.35 17.86 -5.43
N ALA A 73 -2.39 16.74 -4.70
CA ALA A 73 -3.04 16.66 -3.40
C ALA A 73 -2.25 17.37 -2.29
N GLY A 74 -0.92 17.48 -2.37
CA GLY A 74 -0.15 18.11 -1.31
C GLY A 74 1.37 18.13 -1.48
N TYR A 75 2.03 18.77 -0.52
CA TYR A 75 3.48 18.73 -0.40
C TYR A 75 3.96 17.37 0.10
N PHE A 76 5.14 16.97 -0.38
CA PHE A 76 5.75 15.67 -0.12
C PHE A 76 6.60 15.65 1.15
N TYR A 77 6.11 16.29 2.22
CA TYR A 77 6.82 16.39 3.50
C TYR A 77 7.08 15.02 4.15
N VAL A 78 6.24 14.02 3.87
CA VAL A 78 6.48 12.63 4.29
C VAL A 78 7.82 12.11 3.73
N TYR A 79 8.14 12.40 2.47
CA TYR A 79 9.46 12.09 1.90
C TYR A 79 10.59 12.88 2.58
N ARG A 80 10.35 14.15 2.93
CA ARG A 80 11.31 14.97 3.69
C ARG A 80 11.65 14.30 5.03
N GLU A 81 10.65 13.78 5.73
CA GLU A 81 10.83 13.11 7.02
C GLU A 81 11.51 11.75 6.89
N MET A 82 11.17 10.97 5.87
CA MET A 82 11.87 9.71 5.58
C MET A 82 13.35 9.94 5.26
N ALA A 83 13.69 11.00 4.52
CA ALA A 83 15.08 11.36 4.20
C ALA A 83 15.93 11.71 5.44
N LYS A 84 15.31 12.05 6.58
CA LYS A 84 16.02 12.31 7.84
C LYS A 84 16.33 11.02 8.62
N GLN A 85 15.72 9.89 8.23
CA GLN A 85 15.84 8.65 8.98
C GLN A 85 17.16 7.91 8.69
N ASN A 86 17.53 7.04 9.61
CA ASN A 86 18.64 6.10 9.43
C ASN A 86 18.09 4.69 9.23
N VAL A 87 17.41 4.49 8.10
CA VAL A 87 16.88 3.17 7.68
C VAL A 87 17.78 2.50 6.65
N ASP A 88 17.72 1.18 6.59
CA ASP A 88 18.47 0.37 5.61
C ASP A 88 17.90 0.55 4.20
N VAL A 89 16.58 0.66 4.07
CA VAL A 89 15.90 0.77 2.78
C VAL A 89 14.53 1.45 2.92
N ILE A 90 14.10 2.15 1.86
CA ILE A 90 12.71 2.60 1.69
C ILE A 90 11.95 1.52 0.91
N ILE A 91 10.79 1.10 1.42
CA ILE A 91 9.86 0.21 0.72
C ILE A 91 8.72 1.08 0.18
N HIS A 92 8.60 1.18 -1.15
CA HIS A 92 7.48 1.87 -1.79
C HIS A 92 6.49 0.85 -2.33
N LEU A 93 5.25 0.87 -1.82
CA LEU A 93 4.24 -0.17 -2.07
C LEU A 93 3.32 0.10 -3.26
N GLY A 94 3.47 1.26 -3.91
CA GLY A 94 2.78 1.62 -5.14
C GLY A 94 2.14 3.00 -5.07
N ASP A 95 1.50 3.42 -6.15
CA ASP A 95 0.98 4.78 -6.36
C ASP A 95 2.05 5.86 -6.22
N TYR A 96 3.20 5.59 -6.83
CA TYR A 96 4.31 6.53 -6.93
C TYR A 96 3.91 7.74 -7.78
N ILE A 97 3.13 7.50 -8.85
CA ILE A 97 2.43 8.51 -9.64
C ILE A 97 0.92 8.27 -9.61
N TYR A 98 0.15 9.27 -10.07
CA TYR A 98 -1.25 9.13 -10.42
C TYR A 98 -1.44 9.52 -11.88
N GLU A 99 -2.41 8.92 -12.56
CA GLU A 99 -2.65 9.00 -13.99
C GLU A 99 -3.61 10.12 -14.41
N TYR A 100 -4.42 10.61 -13.45
CA TYR A 100 -5.50 11.56 -13.70
C TYR A 100 -5.09 12.90 -14.34
N GLY A 101 -6.06 13.55 -14.97
CA GLY A 101 -6.00 14.95 -15.39
C GLY A 101 -6.25 15.95 -14.24
N ALA A 102 -6.19 17.24 -14.56
CA ALA A 102 -6.35 18.32 -13.58
C ALA A 102 -7.78 18.45 -13.02
N ASP A 103 -8.76 17.88 -13.72
CA ASP A 103 -10.15 17.72 -13.32
C ASP A 103 -10.45 16.39 -12.61
N GLY A 104 -9.42 15.56 -12.42
CA GLY A 104 -9.54 14.26 -11.78
C GLY A 104 -9.33 14.29 -10.27
N TYR A 105 -8.79 13.18 -9.76
CA TYR A 105 -8.75 12.88 -8.34
C TYR A 105 -7.85 13.82 -7.52
N ALA A 106 -8.45 14.39 -6.45
CA ALA A 106 -7.79 15.17 -5.41
C ALA A 106 -6.94 16.37 -5.90
N THR A 107 -7.45 17.08 -6.91
CA THR A 107 -6.79 18.25 -7.50
C THR A 107 -7.34 19.59 -7.00
N GLU A 108 -8.36 19.60 -6.13
CA GLU A 108 -9.10 20.81 -5.76
C GLU A 108 -8.24 21.94 -5.16
N ASP A 109 -7.13 21.59 -4.50
CA ASP A 109 -6.19 22.56 -3.90
C ASP A 109 -4.96 22.84 -4.76
N ALA A 110 -4.80 22.19 -5.91
CA ALA A 110 -3.55 22.16 -6.67
C ALA A 110 -3.03 23.57 -7.02
N THR A 111 -3.93 24.49 -7.38
CA THR A 111 -3.56 25.88 -7.70
C THR A 111 -3.07 26.63 -6.47
N LYS A 112 -3.75 26.49 -5.33
CA LYS A 112 -3.35 27.11 -4.06
C LYS A 112 -1.98 26.64 -3.60
N LEU A 113 -1.66 25.38 -3.86
CA LEU A 113 -0.40 24.72 -3.47
C LEU A 113 0.73 24.89 -4.49
N GLY A 114 0.47 25.53 -5.65
CA GLY A 114 1.45 25.59 -6.75
C GLY A 114 1.78 24.22 -7.35
N ARG A 115 0.85 23.27 -7.27
CA ARG A 115 1.01 21.87 -7.68
C ARG A 115 0.11 21.48 -8.86
N ASN A 116 -0.24 22.46 -9.69
CA ASN A 116 -0.97 22.21 -10.93
C ASN A 116 -0.18 21.28 -11.86
N LEU A 117 -0.91 20.41 -12.56
CA LEU A 117 -0.34 19.63 -13.65
C LEU A 117 0.02 20.57 -14.83
N PRO A 118 1.19 20.40 -15.48
CA PRO A 118 1.59 21.19 -16.64
C PRO A 118 0.59 21.11 -17.80
N ALA A 119 0.45 22.18 -18.58
CA ALA A 119 -0.55 22.25 -19.66
C ALA A 119 -0.44 21.14 -20.71
N ASP A 120 0.75 20.59 -20.92
CA ASP A 120 1.04 19.48 -21.84
C ASP A 120 1.02 18.09 -21.18
N ASN A 121 0.60 18.00 -19.91
CA ASN A 121 0.43 16.77 -19.14
C ASN A 121 -0.71 16.89 -18.08
N ASN A 122 -1.69 17.78 -18.29
CA ASN A 122 -2.81 18.05 -17.38
C ASN A 122 -4.09 17.28 -17.72
N LYS A 123 -4.00 16.34 -18.66
CA LYS A 123 -5.03 15.38 -18.99
C LYS A 123 -4.64 14.02 -18.44
N GLU A 124 -5.60 13.10 -18.49
CA GLU A 124 -5.34 11.69 -18.22
C GLU A 124 -4.18 11.18 -19.10
N ILE A 125 -3.23 10.48 -18.48
CA ILE A 125 -2.04 9.97 -19.16
C ILE A 125 -2.33 8.59 -19.76
N ILE A 126 -2.08 8.44 -21.05
CA ILE A 126 -2.41 7.21 -21.79
C ILE A 126 -1.20 6.72 -22.58
N LYS A 127 -0.45 7.63 -23.20
CA LYS A 127 0.70 7.31 -24.06
C LYS A 127 2.00 7.34 -23.27
N LEU A 128 3.03 6.69 -23.81
CA LEU A 128 4.36 6.62 -23.19
C LEU A 128 4.93 8.01 -22.84
N ASP A 129 4.78 8.99 -23.73
CA ASP A 129 5.22 10.38 -23.49
C ASP A 129 4.47 11.03 -22.32
N ASP A 130 3.19 10.70 -22.14
CA ASP A 130 2.39 11.22 -21.03
C ASP A 130 2.87 10.66 -19.69
N TYR A 131 3.13 9.35 -19.60
CA TYR A 131 3.69 8.71 -18.41
C TYR A 131 5.09 9.24 -18.08
N ARG A 132 5.97 9.36 -19.07
CA ARG A 132 7.32 9.93 -18.90
C ARG A 132 7.27 11.34 -18.32
N LYS A 133 6.42 12.22 -18.88
CA LYS A 133 6.19 13.57 -18.36
C LYS A 133 5.65 13.55 -16.93
N ARG A 134 4.76 12.61 -16.60
CA ARG A 134 4.22 12.48 -15.24
C ARG A 134 5.29 12.07 -14.23
N TYR A 135 6.12 11.08 -14.55
CA TYR A 135 7.27 10.71 -13.73
C TYR A 135 8.25 11.88 -13.58
N ALA A 136 8.56 12.58 -14.67
CA ALA A 136 9.43 13.75 -14.65
C ALA A 136 8.87 14.85 -13.74
N LEU A 137 7.57 15.13 -13.77
CA LEU A 137 6.91 16.08 -12.89
C LEU A 137 7.07 15.70 -11.41
N TYR A 138 6.75 14.46 -11.06
CA TYR A 138 6.82 14.00 -9.67
C TYR A 138 8.27 14.07 -9.18
N ARG A 139 9.22 13.60 -10.00
CA ARG A 139 10.67 13.63 -9.70
C ARG A 139 11.29 15.03 -9.63
N GLN A 140 10.57 16.10 -9.97
CA GLN A 140 11.05 17.48 -9.73
C GLN A 140 10.92 17.90 -8.27
N ASP A 141 10.06 17.24 -7.49
CA ASP A 141 9.84 17.56 -6.09
C ASP A 141 11.13 17.37 -5.26
N LYS A 142 11.47 18.37 -4.44
CA LYS A 142 12.74 18.40 -3.70
C LYS A 142 12.80 17.40 -2.56
N ASP A 143 11.67 17.10 -1.94
CA ASP A 143 11.61 16.16 -0.83
C ASP A 143 11.68 14.73 -1.36
N LEU A 144 11.04 14.46 -2.50
CA LEU A 144 11.19 13.19 -3.22
C LEU A 144 12.62 13.00 -3.77
N GLN A 145 13.25 14.06 -4.29
CA GLN A 145 14.67 14.02 -4.67
C GLN A 145 15.57 13.72 -3.47
N ALA A 146 15.30 14.32 -2.31
CA ALA A 146 16.12 14.14 -1.10
C ALA A 146 16.08 12.70 -0.59
N VAL A 147 14.90 12.08 -0.50
CA VAL A 147 14.78 10.70 -0.01
C VAL A 147 15.47 9.71 -0.95
N HIS A 148 15.33 9.88 -2.28
CA HIS A 148 16.00 9.03 -3.26
C HIS A 148 17.52 9.24 -3.30
N GLN A 149 18.00 10.43 -2.97
CA GLN A 149 19.43 10.68 -2.80
C GLN A 149 19.97 10.01 -1.54
N ARG A 150 19.14 9.81 -0.50
CA ARG A 150 19.61 9.38 0.82
C ARG A 150 19.57 7.87 1.04
N HIS A 151 18.64 7.17 0.40
CA HIS A 151 18.36 5.76 0.68
C HIS A 151 18.20 4.92 -0.60
N PRO A 152 18.57 3.62 -0.57
CA PRO A 152 18.10 2.69 -1.58
C PRO A 152 16.59 2.48 -1.46
N PHE A 153 15.94 2.17 -2.58
CA PHE A 153 14.50 1.90 -2.65
C PHE A 153 14.27 0.47 -3.13
N ILE A 154 13.38 -0.25 -2.45
CA ILE A 154 12.73 -1.47 -2.96
C ILE A 154 11.31 -1.08 -3.32
N VAL A 155 11.01 -1.05 -4.61
CA VAL A 155 9.74 -0.57 -5.14
C VAL A 155 8.91 -1.70 -5.73
N ILE A 156 7.61 -1.56 -5.62
CA ILE A 156 6.61 -2.28 -6.39
C ILE A 156 5.56 -1.25 -6.87
N TRP A 157 4.91 -1.50 -8.00
CA TRP A 157 3.77 -0.68 -8.43
C TRP A 157 2.50 -1.13 -7.75
N ASP A 158 1.49 -0.27 -7.81
CA ASP A 158 0.09 -0.61 -7.65
C ASP A 158 -0.65 -0.30 -8.96
N ASP A 159 -1.89 0.16 -8.92
CA ASP A 159 -2.71 0.46 -10.08
C ASP A 159 -2.39 1.82 -10.70
N HIS A 160 -2.18 2.88 -9.92
CA HIS A 160 -2.03 4.25 -10.44
C HIS A 160 -0.73 4.52 -11.22
N GLU A 161 0.25 3.62 -11.17
CA GLU A 161 1.34 3.62 -12.15
C GLU A 161 0.88 3.29 -13.57
N LEU A 162 -0.35 2.76 -13.72
CA LEU A 162 -1.07 2.51 -14.95
C LEU A 162 -2.39 3.30 -14.97
N ALA A 163 -3.44 2.81 -14.29
CA ALA A 163 -4.77 3.39 -14.22
C ALA A 163 -5.55 2.78 -13.03
N ASN A 164 -6.42 3.57 -12.40
CA ASN A 164 -7.21 3.16 -11.23
C ASN A 164 -7.90 1.80 -11.41
N ASP A 165 -7.81 0.95 -10.39
CA ASP A 165 -8.39 -0.39 -10.31
C ASP A 165 -7.96 -1.31 -11.46
N ALA A 166 -6.74 -1.15 -11.97
CA ALA A 166 -6.19 -2.01 -13.02
C ALA A 166 -6.16 -3.50 -12.61
N TRP A 167 -6.51 -4.35 -13.58
CA TRP A 167 -6.39 -5.79 -13.56
C TRP A 167 -5.75 -6.26 -14.89
N ARG A 168 -5.57 -7.57 -15.10
CA ARG A 168 -4.69 -8.05 -16.20
C ARG A 168 -5.05 -7.53 -17.61
N GLU A 169 -6.33 -7.31 -17.90
CA GLU A 169 -6.84 -6.94 -19.24
C GLU A 169 -7.62 -5.60 -19.26
N GLY A 170 -7.74 -4.89 -18.14
CA GLY A 170 -8.47 -3.61 -18.10
C GLY A 170 -8.22 -2.82 -16.81
N ALA A 171 -8.93 -1.70 -16.67
CA ALA A 171 -8.94 -0.85 -15.49
C ALA A 171 -10.32 -0.18 -15.35
N GLU A 172 -10.65 0.35 -14.18
CA GLU A 172 -11.84 1.19 -14.02
C GLU A 172 -11.65 2.50 -14.80
N ASN A 173 -10.48 3.12 -14.64
CA ASN A 173 -10.14 4.37 -15.31
C ASN A 173 -9.46 4.12 -16.67
N HIS A 174 -10.15 3.36 -17.55
CA HIS A 174 -9.79 3.23 -18.96
C HIS A 174 -11.03 3.01 -19.84
N GLN A 175 -11.25 3.89 -20.81
CA GLN A 175 -12.51 4.02 -21.51
C GLN A 175 -12.35 3.61 -22.98
N SER A 176 -13.45 3.19 -23.61
CA SER A 176 -13.40 2.61 -24.97
C SER A 176 -12.91 3.56 -26.06
N ASN A 177 -12.95 4.88 -25.80
CA ASN A 177 -12.46 5.93 -26.68
C ASN A 177 -10.97 6.26 -26.48
N GLU A 178 -10.27 5.61 -25.55
CA GLU A 178 -8.86 5.85 -25.21
C GLU A 178 -7.88 4.91 -25.93
N GLY A 179 -8.41 4.00 -26.76
CA GLY A 179 -7.64 2.97 -27.45
C GLY A 179 -7.56 1.67 -26.65
N ALA A 180 -6.67 0.77 -27.08
CA ALA A 180 -6.53 -0.53 -26.43
C ALA A 180 -5.81 -0.40 -25.08
N PHE A 181 -6.36 -1.02 -24.03
CA PHE A 181 -5.74 -1.02 -22.70
C PHE A 181 -4.34 -1.63 -22.71
N SER A 182 -4.09 -2.62 -23.58
CA SER A 182 -2.75 -3.20 -23.77
C SER A 182 -1.70 -2.17 -24.15
N ASP A 183 -2.06 -1.17 -24.97
CA ASP A 183 -1.12 -0.13 -25.42
C ASP A 183 -0.77 0.81 -24.27
N ARG A 184 -1.78 1.19 -23.47
CA ARG A 184 -1.61 1.99 -22.24
C ARG A 184 -0.76 1.23 -21.22
N LYS A 185 -1.05 -0.06 -20.99
CA LYS A 185 -0.27 -0.94 -20.11
C LYS A 185 1.20 -1.01 -20.53
N LEU A 186 1.49 -1.23 -21.82
CA LEU A 186 2.87 -1.25 -22.31
C LEU A 186 3.59 0.09 -22.12
N ALA A 187 2.91 1.21 -22.39
CA ALA A 187 3.44 2.55 -22.18
C ALA A 187 3.79 2.82 -20.71
N ALA A 188 2.87 2.50 -19.80
CA ALA A 188 3.02 2.68 -18.36
C ALA A 188 4.17 1.82 -17.79
N LEU A 189 4.21 0.54 -18.14
CA LEU A 189 5.26 -0.38 -17.71
C LEU A 189 6.64 0.06 -18.21
N GLN A 190 6.74 0.46 -19.48
CA GLN A 190 7.99 0.98 -20.01
C GLN A 190 8.46 2.22 -19.23
N ALA A 191 7.59 3.19 -18.99
CA ALA A 191 7.93 4.37 -18.21
C ALA A 191 8.33 4.02 -16.76
N TYR A 192 7.64 3.07 -16.11
CA TYR A 192 8.01 2.59 -14.78
C TYR A 192 9.43 2.02 -14.76
N PHE A 193 9.75 1.13 -15.70
CA PHE A 193 11.09 0.55 -15.79
C PHE A 193 12.16 1.60 -16.10
N GLU A 194 11.86 2.64 -16.88
CA GLU A 194 12.78 3.75 -17.16
C GLU A 194 13.06 4.61 -15.91
N TRP A 195 12.00 4.99 -15.19
CA TRP A 195 12.06 6.02 -14.14
C TRP A 195 12.26 5.49 -12.72
N MET A 196 12.08 4.18 -12.50
CA MET A 196 12.23 3.56 -11.19
C MET A 196 13.55 2.78 -11.06
N PRO A 197 14.18 2.74 -9.86
CA PRO A 197 15.46 2.07 -9.65
C PRO A 197 15.28 0.54 -9.55
N ILE A 198 14.76 -0.08 -10.60
CA ILE A 198 14.47 -1.51 -10.68
C ILE A 198 15.38 -2.22 -11.69
N ARG A 199 15.75 -3.45 -11.35
CA ARG A 199 16.47 -4.35 -12.24
C ARG A 199 15.47 -5.28 -12.93
N PRO A 200 15.38 -5.29 -14.27
CA PRO A 200 14.57 -6.28 -14.96
C PRO A 200 15.21 -7.67 -14.84
N VAL A 201 14.40 -8.72 -14.83
CA VAL A 201 14.89 -10.11 -14.71
C VAL A 201 15.75 -10.50 -15.91
N SER A 202 15.41 -9.98 -17.09
CA SER A 202 16.20 -10.07 -18.32
C SER A 202 16.05 -8.76 -19.10
N SER A 203 16.87 -8.53 -20.13
CA SER A 203 16.78 -7.31 -20.95
C SER A 203 15.43 -7.13 -21.67
N THR A 204 14.58 -8.16 -21.71
CA THR A 204 13.27 -8.14 -22.35
C THR A 204 12.13 -8.30 -21.35
N ASP A 205 12.41 -8.47 -20.06
CA ASP A 205 11.38 -8.62 -19.03
C ASP A 205 11.03 -7.26 -18.43
N HIS A 206 10.01 -6.63 -19.00
CA HIS A 206 9.43 -5.38 -18.50
C HIS A 206 8.05 -5.61 -17.86
N LEU A 207 7.84 -6.78 -17.26
CA LEU A 207 6.57 -7.15 -16.65
C LEU A 207 6.74 -7.71 -15.24
N ASN A 208 7.74 -8.56 -14.99
CA ASN A 208 7.88 -9.19 -13.68
C ASN A 208 8.72 -8.34 -12.74
N ILE A 209 8.10 -7.85 -11.67
CA ILE A 209 8.79 -7.08 -10.62
C ILE A 209 8.68 -7.68 -9.23
N TYR A 210 7.90 -8.75 -9.03
CA TYR A 210 7.91 -9.48 -7.77
C TYR A 210 9.25 -10.20 -7.58
N ARG A 211 9.79 -10.14 -6.35
CA ARG A 211 11.16 -10.58 -6.06
C ARG A 211 11.43 -10.70 -4.57
N GLN A 212 12.52 -11.36 -4.19
CA GLN A 212 12.92 -11.60 -2.81
C GLN A 212 14.26 -10.94 -2.47
N PHE A 213 14.39 -10.42 -1.25
CA PHE A 213 15.62 -9.90 -0.67
C PHE A 213 15.89 -10.53 0.70
N ASN A 214 17.15 -10.88 0.96
CA ASN A 214 17.56 -11.41 2.25
C ASN A 214 18.47 -10.41 2.96
N PHE A 215 18.13 -10.04 4.19
CA PHE A 215 18.96 -9.26 5.08
C PHE A 215 19.62 -10.22 6.07
N GLY A 216 20.72 -10.84 5.63
CA GLY A 216 21.29 -12.03 6.25
C GLY A 216 20.23 -13.11 6.49
N SER A 217 20.30 -13.77 7.64
CA SER A 217 19.26 -14.70 8.11
C SER A 217 18.18 -14.03 8.97
N LEU A 218 18.20 -12.69 9.11
CA LEU A 218 17.27 -12.00 10.01
C LEU A 218 15.92 -11.77 9.33
N VAL A 219 15.93 -11.21 8.11
CA VAL A 219 14.69 -10.90 7.37
C VAL A 219 14.76 -11.46 5.96
N GLN A 220 13.73 -12.23 5.58
CA GLN A 220 13.39 -12.49 4.19
C GLN A 220 12.24 -11.56 3.79
N LEU A 221 12.52 -10.58 2.94
CA LEU A 221 11.52 -9.68 2.36
C LEU A 221 11.08 -10.22 0.99
N THR A 222 9.81 -10.54 0.83
CA THR A 222 9.21 -11.03 -0.42
C THR A 222 8.25 -9.97 -0.94
N MET A 223 8.58 -9.33 -2.07
CA MET A 223 7.73 -8.32 -2.71
C MET A 223 6.82 -8.98 -3.73
N LEU A 224 5.51 -8.68 -3.69
CA LEU A 224 4.48 -9.28 -4.55
C LEU A 224 3.92 -8.26 -5.54
N ASP A 225 3.40 -8.76 -6.66
CA ASP A 225 2.61 -7.99 -7.61
C ASP A 225 1.16 -8.47 -7.54
N THR A 226 0.30 -7.70 -6.90
CA THR A 226 -1.13 -8.02 -6.77
C THR A 226 -2.00 -7.19 -7.73
N ARG A 227 -1.45 -6.70 -8.85
CA ARG A 227 -2.16 -5.82 -9.78
C ARG A 227 -2.11 -6.28 -11.23
N ILE A 228 -0.93 -6.31 -11.84
CA ILE A 228 -0.86 -6.22 -13.31
C ILE A 228 -0.64 -7.56 -13.99
N ILE A 229 0.04 -8.49 -13.33
CA ILE A 229 0.47 -9.74 -13.97
C ILE A 229 -0.71 -10.66 -14.26
N ALA A 230 -1.53 -10.97 -13.26
CA ALA A 230 -2.53 -12.04 -13.38
C ALA A 230 -3.88 -11.77 -12.75
N ARG A 231 -4.02 -10.69 -11.96
CA ARG A 231 -5.24 -10.29 -11.26
C ARG A 231 -6.49 -10.37 -12.14
N ASP A 232 -7.48 -11.15 -11.72
CA ASP A 232 -8.83 -11.14 -12.29
C ASP A 232 -9.53 -9.82 -12.00
N LYS A 233 -10.51 -9.44 -12.83
CA LYS A 233 -11.37 -8.29 -12.53
C LYS A 233 -12.01 -8.42 -11.14
N GLN A 234 -12.04 -7.30 -10.43
CA GLN A 234 -12.64 -7.11 -9.13
C GLN A 234 -14.14 -7.42 -9.19
N LEU A 235 -14.69 -7.87 -8.05
CA LEU A 235 -16.13 -7.93 -7.87
C LEU A 235 -16.64 -6.54 -7.49
N ALA A 236 -17.82 -6.15 -7.94
CA ALA A 236 -18.47 -4.91 -7.54
C ALA A 236 -19.82 -5.22 -6.89
N TYR A 237 -20.11 -4.65 -5.72
CA TYR A 237 -21.39 -4.87 -5.04
C TYR A 237 -22.59 -4.52 -5.91
N ALA A 238 -22.46 -3.52 -6.78
CA ALA A 238 -23.50 -3.11 -7.73
C ALA A 238 -23.96 -4.26 -8.64
N ASP A 239 -23.08 -5.20 -9.00
CA ASP A 239 -23.39 -6.35 -9.86
C ASP A 239 -24.26 -7.42 -9.16
N TYR A 240 -24.44 -7.29 -7.85
CA TYR A 240 -25.21 -8.21 -7.00
C TYR A 240 -26.44 -7.55 -6.40
N MET A 241 -26.67 -6.25 -6.64
CA MET A 241 -27.84 -5.56 -6.11
C MET A 241 -29.07 -5.86 -6.99
N THR A 242 -30.12 -6.34 -6.34
CA THR A 242 -31.44 -6.59 -6.96
C THR A 242 -32.50 -5.64 -6.38
N ALA A 243 -33.70 -5.63 -6.97
CA ALA A 243 -34.83 -4.86 -6.44
C ALA A 243 -35.20 -5.22 -4.99
N THR A 244 -34.85 -6.43 -4.53
CA THR A 244 -35.13 -6.95 -3.18
C THR A 244 -33.90 -6.92 -2.25
N GLY A 245 -32.77 -6.35 -2.68
CA GLY A 245 -31.52 -6.31 -1.93
C GLY A 245 -30.40 -7.13 -2.58
N LEU A 246 -29.35 -7.43 -1.82
CA LEU A 246 -28.17 -8.16 -2.31
C LEU A 246 -28.53 -9.62 -2.67
N ASP A 247 -28.16 -10.07 -3.85
CA ASP A 247 -28.14 -11.49 -4.22
C ASP A 247 -26.95 -12.17 -3.51
N ILE A 248 -27.19 -12.53 -2.24
CA ILE A 248 -26.18 -13.14 -1.36
C ILE A 248 -25.66 -14.44 -1.96
N ALA A 249 -26.53 -15.26 -2.57
CA ALA A 249 -26.15 -16.56 -3.10
C ALA A 249 -25.17 -16.41 -4.27
N LYS A 250 -25.48 -15.52 -5.22
CA LYS A 250 -24.58 -15.21 -6.34
C LYS A 250 -23.28 -14.57 -5.86
N PHE A 251 -23.37 -13.60 -4.96
CA PHE A 251 -22.18 -12.93 -4.42
C PHE A 251 -21.25 -13.92 -3.71
N GLN A 252 -21.78 -14.79 -2.85
CA GLN A 252 -20.97 -15.80 -2.17
C GLN A 252 -20.35 -16.81 -3.14
N ALA A 253 -21.09 -17.23 -4.17
CA ALA A 253 -20.56 -18.13 -5.19
C ALA A 253 -19.37 -17.52 -5.96
N ASP A 254 -19.47 -16.25 -6.35
CA ASP A 254 -18.41 -15.56 -7.08
C ASP A 254 -17.22 -15.21 -6.17
N LEU A 255 -17.48 -14.76 -4.94
CA LEU A 255 -16.45 -14.41 -3.95
C LEU A 255 -15.58 -15.62 -3.57
N THR A 256 -16.22 -16.78 -3.36
CA THR A 256 -15.53 -18.01 -2.94
C THR A 256 -15.06 -18.88 -4.11
N ASN A 257 -15.21 -18.41 -5.35
CA ASN A 257 -14.80 -19.14 -6.53
C ASN A 257 -13.28 -19.39 -6.50
N PRO A 258 -12.82 -20.65 -6.43
CA PRO A 258 -11.41 -20.99 -6.28
C PRO A 258 -10.57 -20.68 -7.52
N VAL A 259 -11.21 -20.37 -8.66
CA VAL A 259 -10.48 -20.00 -9.88
C VAL A 259 -10.08 -18.53 -9.92
N ARG A 260 -10.67 -17.69 -9.07
CA ARG A 260 -10.33 -16.26 -9.01
C ARG A 260 -8.98 -16.06 -8.33
N THR A 261 -8.14 -15.24 -8.93
CA THR A 261 -6.75 -15.01 -8.50
C THR A 261 -6.40 -13.52 -8.56
N LEU A 262 -5.68 -13.06 -7.54
CA LEU A 262 -5.10 -11.74 -7.39
C LEU A 262 -3.68 -11.71 -7.96
N MET A 263 -2.90 -12.74 -7.66
CA MET A 263 -1.46 -12.84 -7.97
C MET A 263 -1.12 -13.73 -9.17
N GLY A 264 -2.05 -14.60 -9.56
CA GLY A 264 -1.81 -15.72 -10.47
C GLY A 264 -1.14 -16.90 -9.79
N TYR A 265 -1.42 -18.10 -10.31
CA TYR A 265 -0.89 -19.35 -9.73
C TYR A 265 0.63 -19.43 -9.72
N THR A 266 1.30 -18.91 -10.75
CA THR A 266 2.77 -18.91 -10.83
C THR A 266 3.40 -18.15 -9.67
N GLN A 267 2.93 -16.93 -9.39
CA GLN A 267 3.47 -16.13 -8.29
C GLN A 267 3.02 -16.68 -6.93
N ARG A 268 1.77 -17.16 -6.82
CA ARG A 268 1.26 -17.78 -5.59
C ARG A 268 2.08 -18.99 -5.18
N ASP A 269 2.35 -19.90 -6.11
CA ASP A 269 3.10 -21.12 -5.83
C ASP A 269 4.58 -20.78 -5.56
N TRP A 270 5.15 -19.80 -6.26
CA TRP A 270 6.46 -19.24 -5.95
C TRP A 270 6.53 -18.66 -4.52
N LEU A 271 5.54 -17.88 -4.09
CA LEU A 271 5.46 -17.31 -2.74
C LEU A 271 5.42 -18.44 -1.69
N VAL A 272 4.56 -19.43 -1.90
CA VAL A 272 4.44 -20.59 -1.00
C VAL A 272 5.78 -21.32 -0.89
N ASP A 273 6.50 -21.51 -2.00
CA ASP A 273 7.82 -22.13 -1.99
C ASP A 273 8.86 -21.29 -1.25
N LYS A 274 8.89 -19.95 -1.46
CA LYS A 274 9.79 -19.05 -0.73
C LYS A 274 9.51 -19.04 0.76
N LEU A 275 8.24 -19.02 1.14
CA LEU A 275 7.84 -19.10 2.54
C LEU A 275 8.22 -20.45 3.12
N LYS A 276 7.96 -21.57 2.44
CA LYS A 276 8.33 -22.92 2.91
C LYS A 276 9.83 -23.06 3.14
N GLN A 277 10.65 -22.59 2.19
CA GLN A 277 12.11 -22.70 2.21
C GLN A 277 12.80 -21.74 3.19
N SER A 278 12.15 -20.63 3.57
CA SER A 278 12.78 -19.61 4.42
C SER A 278 13.21 -20.16 5.79
N THR A 279 14.45 -19.88 6.17
CA THR A 279 14.97 -20.08 7.53
C THR A 279 15.22 -18.75 8.25
N ALA A 280 14.69 -17.64 7.71
CA ALA A 280 14.86 -16.33 8.32
C ALA A 280 14.06 -16.21 9.62
N THR A 281 14.56 -15.42 10.57
CA THR A 281 13.83 -15.10 11.80
C THR A 281 12.48 -14.45 11.49
N TRP A 282 12.47 -13.52 10.53
CA TRP A 282 11.27 -12.80 10.10
C TRP A 282 10.99 -13.03 8.61
N ASN A 283 9.75 -13.38 8.30
CA ASN A 283 9.24 -13.41 6.94
C ASN A 283 8.36 -12.18 6.74
N VAL A 284 8.81 -11.27 5.87
CA VAL A 284 8.11 -10.03 5.55
C VAL A 284 7.60 -10.12 4.12
N VAL A 285 6.32 -9.81 3.92
CA VAL A 285 5.69 -9.76 2.61
C VAL A 285 5.33 -8.30 2.33
N GLY A 286 5.94 -7.69 1.31
CA GLY A 286 5.59 -6.34 0.86
C GLY A 286 4.69 -6.39 -0.36
N GLN A 287 3.52 -5.76 -0.28
CA GLN A 287 2.52 -5.79 -1.33
C GLN A 287 1.58 -4.56 -1.24
N GLN A 288 0.63 -4.48 -2.15
CA GLN A 288 -0.15 -3.28 -2.44
C GLN A 288 -1.35 -3.11 -1.50
N VAL A 289 -2.25 -4.11 -1.48
CA VAL A 289 -3.63 -3.98 -0.96
C VAL A 289 -3.84 -4.73 0.36
N LEU A 290 -4.82 -4.35 1.19
CA LEU A 290 -5.02 -5.02 2.49
C LEU A 290 -5.30 -6.52 2.37
N MET A 291 -4.59 -7.33 3.15
CA MET A 291 -4.70 -8.78 3.24
C MET A 291 -5.65 -9.23 4.36
N SER A 292 -5.78 -8.45 5.44
CA SER A 292 -6.70 -8.75 6.53
C SER A 292 -8.16 -8.88 6.09
N LYS A 293 -8.94 -9.61 6.88
CA LYS A 293 -10.40 -9.73 6.72
C LYS A 293 -11.04 -8.46 7.25
N MET A 294 -11.26 -7.50 6.37
CA MET A 294 -11.85 -6.22 6.70
C MET A 294 -13.37 -6.31 6.56
N TRP A 295 -13.95 -7.22 7.34
CA TRP A 295 -15.36 -7.55 7.26
C TRP A 295 -16.17 -6.68 8.19
N ILE A 296 -17.16 -6.00 7.61
CA ILE A 296 -18.07 -5.12 8.34
C ILE A 296 -19.46 -5.77 8.42
N PRO A 297 -20.30 -5.38 9.40
CA PRO A 297 -21.72 -5.73 9.39
C PRO A 297 -22.35 -5.47 8.01
N ALA A 298 -22.94 -6.51 7.41
CA ALA A 298 -23.42 -6.46 6.02
C ALA A 298 -24.51 -5.40 5.82
N GLU A 299 -25.25 -5.06 6.87
CA GLU A 299 -26.26 -3.99 6.84
C GLU A 299 -25.68 -2.59 6.60
N LEU A 300 -24.35 -2.39 6.73
CA LEU A 300 -23.68 -1.13 6.41
C LEU A 300 -23.37 -0.97 4.91
N LEU A 301 -23.39 -2.05 4.12
CA LEU A 301 -23.03 -2.01 2.70
C LEU A 301 -23.89 -1.03 1.90
N ALA A 302 -25.19 -0.97 2.19
CA ALA A 302 -26.11 -0.08 1.49
C ALA A 302 -25.78 1.41 1.73
N SER A 303 -25.48 1.77 2.99
CA SER A 303 -25.08 3.14 3.35
C SER A 303 -23.73 3.52 2.75
N LEU A 304 -22.76 2.60 2.77
CA LEU A 304 -21.46 2.83 2.15
C LEU A 304 -21.59 3.00 0.64
N GLY A 305 -22.32 2.10 -0.04
CA GLY A 305 -22.55 2.18 -1.48
C GLY A 305 -23.22 3.48 -1.91
N GLN A 306 -24.19 3.99 -1.12
CA GLN A 306 -24.81 5.28 -1.36
C GLN A 306 -23.81 6.44 -1.26
N ILE A 307 -22.94 6.44 -0.26
CA ILE A 307 -21.94 7.51 -0.06
C ILE A 307 -20.88 7.47 -1.16
N THR A 308 -20.35 6.29 -1.46
CA THR A 308 -19.29 6.13 -2.46
C THR A 308 -19.78 6.40 -3.89
N SER A 309 -21.09 6.26 -4.17
CA SER A 309 -21.68 6.65 -5.46
C SER A 309 -22.02 8.14 -5.57
N GLY A 310 -21.53 8.98 -4.65
CA GLY A 310 -21.78 10.43 -4.63
C GLY A 310 -23.13 10.83 -4.03
N GLY A 311 -23.90 9.89 -3.47
CA GLY A 311 -25.19 10.12 -2.81
C GLY A 311 -25.10 10.63 -1.38
N THR A 312 -24.03 11.39 -1.05
CA THR A 312 -23.76 11.89 0.30
C THR A 312 -24.68 13.06 0.65
N SER A 313 -25.59 12.85 1.60
CA SER A 313 -26.39 13.90 2.22
C SER A 313 -26.21 13.91 3.75
N PRO A 314 -26.47 15.04 4.44
CA PRO A 314 -26.45 15.08 5.91
C PRO A 314 -27.33 14.00 6.56
N GLU A 315 -28.47 13.69 5.95
CA GLU A 315 -29.40 12.66 6.42
C GLU A 315 -28.82 11.25 6.22
N ALA A 316 -28.17 11.00 5.07
CA ALA A 316 -27.51 9.73 4.79
C ALA A 316 -26.36 9.46 5.80
N LEU A 317 -25.55 10.48 6.06
CA LEU A 317 -24.47 10.41 7.06
C LEU A 317 -25.01 10.21 8.47
N ALA A 318 -26.05 10.95 8.86
CA ALA A 318 -26.69 10.80 10.17
C ALA A 318 -27.27 9.40 10.38
N LYS A 319 -27.92 8.83 9.34
CA LYS A 319 -28.44 7.46 9.37
C LYS A 319 -27.32 6.43 9.53
N MET A 320 -26.24 6.56 8.76
CA MET A 320 -25.08 5.67 8.88
C MET A 320 -24.46 5.76 10.29
N ASN A 321 -24.30 6.96 10.84
CA ASN A 321 -23.76 7.17 12.17
C ASN A 321 -24.61 6.52 13.27
N ALA A 322 -25.94 6.66 13.18
CA ALA A 322 -26.86 6.00 14.11
C ALA A 322 -26.72 4.48 14.04
N GLN A 323 -26.68 3.92 12.82
CA GLN A 323 -26.53 2.48 12.59
C GLN A 323 -25.20 1.95 13.12
N ILE A 324 -24.09 2.64 12.85
CA ILE A 324 -22.76 2.30 13.38
C ILE A 324 -22.79 2.29 14.91
N THR A 325 -23.39 3.30 15.53
CA THR A 325 -23.48 3.42 17.00
C THR A 325 -24.21 2.23 17.62
N GLU A 326 -25.35 1.83 17.03
CA GLU A 326 -26.09 0.64 17.47
C GLU A 326 -25.26 -0.64 17.33
N LEU A 327 -24.62 -0.83 16.17
CA LEU A 327 -23.83 -2.03 15.89
C LEU A 327 -22.62 -2.14 16.83
N VAL A 328 -21.96 -1.02 17.12
CA VAL A 328 -20.87 -0.97 18.09
C VAL A 328 -21.36 -1.37 19.48
N ALA A 329 -22.51 -0.82 19.93
CA ALA A 329 -23.09 -1.19 21.22
C ALA A 329 -23.42 -2.70 21.30
N LEU A 330 -23.99 -3.27 20.24
CA LEU A 330 -24.27 -4.70 20.16
C LEU A 330 -22.99 -5.55 20.17
N LYS A 331 -21.96 -5.14 19.43
CA LYS A 331 -20.67 -5.86 19.36
C LYS A 331 -19.95 -5.85 20.71
N LEU A 332 -19.98 -4.73 21.44
CA LEU A 332 -19.42 -4.64 22.79
C LEU A 332 -20.17 -5.55 23.78
N ARG A 333 -21.51 -5.58 23.73
CA ARG A 333 -22.32 -6.53 24.52
C ARG A 333 -21.97 -7.98 24.19
N LEU A 334 -21.74 -8.30 22.91
CA LEU A 334 -21.36 -9.64 22.47
C LEU A 334 -19.99 -10.04 23.03
N GLN A 335 -19.01 -9.14 22.96
CA GLN A 335 -17.66 -9.36 23.51
C GLN A 335 -17.68 -9.56 25.04
N GLN A 336 -18.66 -8.97 25.74
CA GLN A 336 -18.87 -9.13 27.17
C GLN A 336 -19.68 -10.39 27.53
N ASN A 337 -20.04 -11.22 26.55
CA ASN A 337 -20.90 -12.40 26.71
C ASN A 337 -22.26 -12.08 27.35
N ASP A 338 -22.86 -10.94 27.00
CA ASP A 338 -24.19 -10.56 27.50
C ASP A 338 -25.25 -11.62 27.11
N PRO A 339 -25.85 -12.34 28.10
CA PRO A 339 -26.82 -13.40 27.83
C PRO A 339 -28.17 -12.86 27.32
N THR A 340 -28.42 -11.55 27.45
CA THR A 340 -29.67 -10.92 27.02
C THR A 340 -29.71 -10.58 25.53
N LEU A 341 -28.58 -10.71 24.83
CA LEU A 341 -28.53 -10.53 23.38
C LEU A 341 -29.40 -11.54 22.65
N THR A 342 -30.41 -11.04 21.95
CA THR A 342 -31.32 -11.82 21.12
C THR A 342 -30.60 -12.40 19.90
N ALA A 343 -31.19 -13.43 19.30
CA ALA A 343 -30.67 -14.00 18.06
C ALA A 343 -30.62 -12.97 16.92
N GLN A 344 -31.60 -12.05 16.86
CA GLN A 344 -31.66 -10.99 15.85
C GLN A 344 -30.54 -9.96 16.05
N GLU A 345 -30.30 -9.50 17.28
CA GLU A 345 -29.19 -8.59 17.58
C GLU A 345 -27.83 -9.21 17.24
N LYS A 346 -27.64 -10.50 17.57
CA LYS A 346 -26.43 -11.24 17.18
C LYS A 346 -26.28 -11.32 15.66
N ALA A 347 -27.37 -11.59 14.93
CA ALA A 347 -27.34 -11.67 13.47
C ALA A 347 -26.88 -10.36 12.82
N ARG A 348 -27.24 -9.19 13.36
CA ARG A 348 -26.82 -7.87 12.84
C ARG A 348 -25.29 -7.68 12.83
N ILE A 349 -24.59 -8.21 13.84
CA ILE A 349 -23.13 -8.04 14.00
C ILE A 349 -22.30 -9.26 13.54
N MET A 350 -22.95 -10.42 13.37
CA MET A 350 -22.29 -11.65 12.91
C MET A 350 -22.48 -11.90 11.41
N THR A 351 -23.50 -11.27 10.79
CA THR A 351 -23.66 -11.28 9.34
C THR A 351 -22.80 -10.18 8.76
N VAL A 352 -21.61 -10.55 8.29
CA VAL A 352 -20.58 -9.62 7.83
C VAL A 352 -20.23 -9.84 6.36
N ALA A 353 -19.66 -8.82 5.75
CA ALA A 353 -19.23 -8.84 4.36
C ALA A 353 -17.94 -8.00 4.17
N PRO A 354 -17.09 -8.34 3.18
CA PRO A 354 -15.89 -7.57 2.85
C PRO A 354 -16.20 -6.09 2.54
N TYR A 355 -15.52 -5.12 3.15
CA TYR A 355 -15.78 -3.71 2.80
C TYR A 355 -15.14 -3.31 1.45
N ASN A 356 -14.02 -3.94 1.08
CA ASN A 356 -13.25 -3.61 -0.12
C ASN A 356 -13.01 -4.87 -0.98
N LEU A 357 -13.67 -4.93 -2.13
CA LEU A 357 -13.57 -6.04 -3.10
C LEU A 357 -12.41 -5.88 -4.09
N ASP A 358 -11.72 -4.74 -4.06
CA ASP A 358 -10.46 -4.49 -4.76
C ASP A 358 -9.24 -4.98 -3.94
N ALA A 359 -9.41 -5.27 -2.64
CA ALA A 359 -8.36 -5.87 -1.81
C ALA A 359 -8.41 -7.41 -1.81
N TRP A 360 -7.54 -8.08 -1.03
CA TRP A 360 -7.56 -9.54 -0.85
C TRP A 360 -8.90 -10.09 -0.40
N ASP A 361 -9.72 -9.24 0.22
CA ASP A 361 -11.06 -9.53 0.65
C ASP A 361 -11.99 -9.89 -0.52
N GLY A 362 -11.76 -9.29 -1.70
CA GLY A 362 -12.40 -9.69 -2.95
C GLY A 362 -11.85 -10.97 -3.55
N TYR A 363 -10.67 -11.45 -3.14
CA TYR A 363 -9.99 -12.65 -3.67
C TYR A 363 -9.87 -13.72 -2.57
N TYR A 364 -11.01 -13.95 -1.90
CA TYR A 364 -11.13 -14.78 -0.70
C TYR A 364 -10.42 -16.13 -0.80
N ALA A 365 -10.65 -16.90 -1.88
CA ALA A 365 -10.12 -18.24 -2.01
C ALA A 365 -8.58 -18.27 -2.07
N GLU A 366 -7.97 -17.30 -2.76
CA GLU A 366 -6.51 -17.19 -2.83
C GLU A 366 -5.89 -16.73 -1.51
N ARG A 367 -6.52 -15.79 -0.79
CA ARG A 367 -6.10 -15.43 0.57
C ARG A 367 -6.08 -16.64 1.49
N GLU A 368 -7.18 -17.38 1.55
CA GLU A 368 -7.29 -18.53 2.45
C GLU A 368 -6.34 -19.64 2.08
N PHE A 369 -6.03 -19.82 0.78
CA PHE A 369 -4.98 -20.74 0.35
C PHE A 369 -3.62 -20.37 0.96
N VAL A 370 -3.23 -19.08 0.91
CA VAL A 370 -1.96 -18.62 1.51
C VAL A 370 -1.97 -18.79 3.03
N TYR A 371 -3.07 -18.42 3.70
CA TYR A 371 -3.21 -18.60 5.15
C TYR A 371 -3.16 -20.07 5.57
N ASP A 372 -3.80 -20.97 4.84
CA ASP A 372 -3.75 -22.41 5.10
C ASP A 372 -2.33 -22.97 4.91
N LYS A 373 -1.55 -22.47 3.93
CA LYS A 373 -0.15 -22.88 3.75
C LYS A 373 0.75 -22.37 4.88
N LEU A 374 0.57 -21.14 5.33
CA LEU A 374 1.27 -20.62 6.51
C LEU A 374 0.95 -21.43 7.77
N ALA A 375 -0.32 -21.77 7.95
CA ALA A 375 -0.79 -22.64 9.00
C ALA A 375 -0.15 -24.04 8.92
N GLU A 376 -0.10 -24.66 7.74
CA GLU A 376 0.55 -25.95 7.49
C GLU A 376 2.05 -25.92 7.85
N PHE A 377 2.76 -24.86 7.43
CA PHE A 377 4.20 -24.72 7.69
C PHE A 377 4.52 -24.25 9.11
N ASN A 378 3.50 -23.92 9.90
CA ASN A 378 3.64 -23.25 11.19
C ASN A 378 4.50 -21.97 11.11
N LYS A 379 4.35 -21.22 10.01
CA LYS A 379 5.05 -19.95 9.80
C LYS A 379 4.13 -18.78 10.06
N LYS A 380 4.72 -17.67 10.49
CA LYS A 380 4.04 -16.39 10.60
C LYS A 380 4.71 -15.36 9.72
N ILE A 381 3.93 -14.43 9.20
CA ILE A 381 4.42 -13.36 8.34
C ILE A 381 4.08 -11.98 8.89
N ILE A 382 4.88 -11.00 8.50
CA ILE A 382 4.56 -9.57 8.60
C ILE A 382 4.17 -9.12 7.20
N VAL A 383 2.92 -8.73 6.99
CA VAL A 383 2.44 -8.15 5.73
C VAL A 383 2.59 -6.64 5.82
N LEU A 384 3.19 -6.03 4.80
CA LEU A 384 3.22 -4.59 4.59
C LEU A 384 2.24 -4.28 3.45
N ALA A 385 1.38 -3.28 3.64
CA ALA A 385 0.35 -2.87 2.71
C ALA A 385 0.29 -1.34 2.57
N GLY A 386 -0.28 -0.87 1.46
CA GLY A 386 -0.54 0.54 1.13
C GLY A 386 -1.98 0.74 0.65
N ASP A 387 -2.13 1.27 -0.58
CA ASP A 387 -3.38 1.44 -1.37
C ASP A 387 -4.45 2.32 -0.70
N THR A 388 -4.95 1.93 0.45
CA THR A 388 -6.13 2.52 1.10
C THR A 388 -5.93 3.95 1.63
N HIS A 389 -4.71 4.48 1.62
CA HIS A 389 -4.31 5.79 2.17
C HIS A 389 -4.43 5.95 3.70
N ASN A 390 -4.74 4.90 4.45
CA ASN A 390 -4.92 4.95 5.90
C ASN A 390 -3.87 4.06 6.60
N ALA A 391 -3.57 4.35 7.86
CA ALA A 391 -2.72 3.46 8.64
C ALA A 391 -3.58 2.34 9.25
N TRP A 392 -3.11 1.09 9.17
CA TRP A 392 -3.81 -0.08 9.70
C TRP A 392 -2.86 -1.02 10.42
N ALA A 393 -3.35 -1.68 11.46
CA ALA A 393 -2.72 -2.89 11.98
C ALA A 393 -3.77 -3.96 12.25
N SER A 394 -3.49 -5.19 11.79
CA SER A 394 -4.41 -6.32 11.92
C SER A 394 -3.68 -7.60 12.35
N TYR A 395 -4.38 -8.48 13.05
CA TYR A 395 -3.93 -9.84 13.36
C TYR A 395 -4.61 -10.83 12.43
N LEU A 396 -3.82 -11.62 11.72
CA LEU A 396 -4.29 -12.44 10.60
C LEU A 396 -4.58 -13.86 11.07
N TYR A 397 -5.78 -14.36 10.76
CA TYR A 397 -6.21 -15.72 11.09
C TYR A 397 -6.72 -16.46 9.86
N SER A 398 -6.30 -17.70 9.68
CA SER A 398 -6.94 -18.63 8.73
C SER A 398 -8.42 -18.86 9.07
N GLN A 399 -9.23 -19.36 8.14
CA GLN A 399 -10.62 -19.79 8.44
C GLN A 399 -10.72 -20.78 9.63
N LYS A 400 -9.67 -21.56 9.88
CA LYS A 400 -9.61 -22.53 11.00
C LYS A 400 -9.20 -21.89 12.33
N GLY A 401 -9.10 -20.56 12.40
CA GLY A 401 -8.72 -19.82 13.60
C GLY A 401 -7.24 -19.87 13.94
N LYS A 402 -6.38 -20.44 13.08
CA LYS A 402 -4.94 -20.42 13.30
C LYS A 402 -4.37 -19.04 12.98
N TYR A 403 -3.68 -18.45 13.96
CA TYR A 403 -2.93 -17.21 13.81
C TYR A 403 -1.74 -17.37 12.87
N VAL A 404 -1.68 -16.56 11.82
CA VAL A 404 -0.70 -16.67 10.72
C VAL A 404 0.16 -15.41 10.52
N GLY A 405 -0.07 -14.33 11.27
CA GLY A 405 0.79 -13.16 11.18
C GLY A 405 0.13 -11.85 11.56
N VAL A 406 0.82 -10.77 11.20
CA VAL A 406 0.30 -9.40 11.33
C VAL A 406 0.32 -8.71 9.99
N GLU A 407 -0.61 -7.79 9.79
CA GLU A 407 -0.56 -6.80 8.73
C GLU A 407 -0.29 -5.43 9.33
N LEU A 408 0.61 -4.68 8.71
CA LEU A 408 1.01 -3.34 9.06
C LEU A 408 0.94 -2.48 7.79
N ALA A 409 -0.13 -1.73 7.65
CA ALA A 409 -0.34 -0.89 6.47
C ALA A 409 0.11 0.55 6.74
N THR A 410 0.82 1.13 5.78
CA THR A 410 1.19 2.55 5.82
C THR A 410 0.03 3.41 5.36
N SER A 411 -0.08 4.62 5.92
CA SER A 411 -0.86 5.68 5.28
C SER A 411 -0.14 6.21 4.03
N SER A 412 -0.79 7.11 3.31
CA SER A 412 -0.30 7.76 2.12
C SER A 412 0.69 8.89 2.41
N VAL A 413 1.54 9.14 1.41
CA VAL A 413 2.43 10.32 1.37
C VAL A 413 1.61 11.60 1.25
N SER A 414 0.59 11.61 0.39
CA SER A 414 -0.25 12.80 0.18
C SER A 414 -1.70 12.51 -0.21
N SER A 415 -2.01 11.31 -0.70
CA SER A 415 -3.37 11.00 -1.16
C SER A 415 -4.39 11.04 0.00
N PRO A 416 -5.59 11.62 -0.18
CA PRO A 416 -6.59 11.70 0.88
C PRO A 416 -7.18 10.32 1.23
N GLY A 417 -7.60 10.12 2.48
CA GLY A 417 -7.96 8.81 3.03
C GLY A 417 -9.46 8.65 3.17
N LEU A 418 -9.89 7.72 4.04
CA LEU A 418 -11.32 7.44 4.22
C LEU A 418 -12.08 8.66 4.75
N GLU A 419 -11.41 9.63 5.39
CA GLU A 419 -12.03 10.89 5.76
C GLU A 419 -12.66 11.62 4.57
N LYS A 420 -11.99 11.58 3.41
CA LYS A 420 -12.49 12.20 2.19
C LYS A 420 -13.50 11.29 1.49
N TYR A 421 -13.15 10.02 1.30
CA TYR A 421 -14.00 9.07 0.55
C TYR A 421 -15.36 8.84 1.19
N LEU A 422 -15.42 8.79 2.52
CA LEU A 422 -16.66 8.59 3.27
C LEU A 422 -17.25 9.91 3.80
N SER A 423 -16.63 11.06 3.44
CA SER A 423 -17.05 12.39 3.91
C SER A 423 -17.18 12.48 5.45
N ILE A 424 -16.23 11.86 6.17
CA ILE A 424 -16.26 11.78 7.63
C ILE A 424 -15.86 13.15 8.21
N PRO A 425 -16.70 13.78 9.05
CA PRO A 425 -16.33 15.02 9.72
C PRO A 425 -15.13 14.80 10.65
N LEU A 426 -14.19 15.77 10.69
CA LEU A 426 -12.99 15.68 11.54
C LEU A 426 -13.33 15.41 13.02
N ALA A 427 -14.40 16.02 13.52
CA ALA A 427 -14.86 15.83 14.90
C ALA A 427 -15.38 14.40 15.21
N GLN A 428 -15.63 13.58 14.19
CA GLN A 428 -16.13 12.21 14.32
C GLN A 428 -15.08 11.15 13.96
N LEU A 429 -13.87 11.54 13.49
CA LEU A 429 -12.87 10.57 13.03
C LEU A 429 -12.52 9.50 14.06
N GLN A 430 -12.28 9.90 15.31
CA GLN A 430 -11.96 8.94 16.38
C GLN A 430 -13.12 7.99 16.69
N GLN A 431 -14.37 8.46 16.58
CA GLN A 431 -15.54 7.60 16.74
C GLN A 431 -15.60 6.55 15.62
N PHE A 432 -15.29 6.93 14.39
CA PHE A 432 -15.21 5.98 13.28
C PHE A 432 -14.04 5.01 13.44
N GLU A 433 -12.87 5.48 13.85
CA GLU A 433 -11.72 4.61 14.14
C GLU A 433 -12.03 3.58 15.24
N PHE A 434 -12.72 4.01 16.30
CA PHE A 434 -13.22 3.11 17.34
C PHE A 434 -14.25 2.11 16.80
N ALA A 435 -15.16 2.56 15.94
CA ALA A 435 -16.15 1.69 15.32
C ALA A 435 -15.50 0.63 14.41
N PHE A 436 -14.53 1.01 13.57
CA PHE A 436 -13.79 0.10 12.71
C PHE A 436 -13.08 -0.98 13.53
N THR A 437 -12.30 -0.58 14.54
CA THR A 437 -11.57 -1.51 15.41
C THR A 437 -12.47 -2.34 16.33
N THR A 438 -13.73 -1.94 16.52
CA THR A 438 -14.70 -2.71 17.28
C THR A 438 -15.44 -3.72 16.40
N LEU A 439 -15.86 -3.31 15.21
CA LEU A 439 -16.73 -4.09 14.32
C LEU A 439 -15.96 -5.09 13.45
N ILE A 440 -14.70 -4.77 13.09
CA ILE A 440 -13.84 -5.63 12.28
C ILE A 440 -12.94 -6.46 13.20
N ASP A 441 -13.12 -7.79 13.17
CA ASP A 441 -12.52 -8.68 14.18
C ASP A 441 -10.98 -8.76 14.12
N GLU A 442 -10.38 -8.68 12.93
CA GLU A 442 -8.92 -8.75 12.78
C GLU A 442 -8.22 -7.40 13.05
N LEU A 443 -8.96 -6.29 12.99
CA LEU A 443 -8.39 -4.94 13.02
C LEU A 443 -8.15 -4.47 14.46
N VAL A 444 -6.91 -4.05 14.76
CA VAL A 444 -6.52 -3.61 16.11
C VAL A 444 -6.09 -2.16 16.20
N TYR A 445 -5.77 -1.53 15.07
CA TYR A 445 -5.44 -0.11 15.01
C TYR A 445 -5.82 0.45 13.65
N CYS A 446 -6.36 1.67 13.63
CA CYS A 446 -6.46 2.44 12.41
C CYS A 446 -6.29 3.94 12.64
N ASN A 447 -5.81 4.64 11.61
CA ASN A 447 -5.83 6.09 11.49
C ASN A 447 -6.35 6.45 10.10
N LEU A 448 -7.50 7.13 10.07
CA LEU A 448 -8.27 7.29 8.84
C LEU A 448 -7.97 8.58 8.07
N ASN A 449 -7.07 9.45 8.54
CA ASN A 449 -6.97 10.81 7.97
C ASN A 449 -5.56 11.42 7.88
N GLN A 450 -4.60 10.97 8.69
CA GLN A 450 -3.28 11.61 8.71
C GLN A 450 -2.36 11.03 7.67
N ARG A 451 -1.44 11.85 7.14
CA ARG A 451 -0.46 11.46 6.11
C ARG A 451 0.88 11.19 6.74
N GLY A 452 1.58 10.18 6.25
CA GLY A 452 2.73 9.65 6.97
C GLY A 452 3.37 8.43 6.33
N TYR A 453 4.23 7.80 7.10
CA TYR A 453 4.93 6.56 6.74
C TYR A 453 5.02 5.63 7.93
N LEU A 454 5.25 4.35 7.66
CA LEU A 454 5.47 3.33 8.68
C LEU A 454 6.97 3.06 8.81
N LEU A 455 7.53 3.23 10.01
CA LEU A 455 8.87 2.80 10.35
C LEU A 455 8.82 1.39 10.96
N VAL A 456 9.54 0.43 10.38
CA VAL A 456 9.62 -0.95 10.90
C VAL A 456 11.06 -1.28 11.24
N THR A 457 11.31 -1.70 12.48
CA THR A 457 12.62 -2.14 12.96
C THR A 457 12.52 -3.57 13.45
N LEU A 458 13.33 -4.47 12.90
CA LEU A 458 13.39 -5.88 13.27
C LEU A 458 14.75 -6.20 13.86
N ASP A 459 14.77 -6.89 14.99
CA ASP A 459 15.97 -7.46 15.61
C ASP A 459 15.77 -8.96 15.90
N GLN A 460 16.71 -9.60 16.59
CA GLN A 460 16.66 -11.04 16.85
C GLN A 460 15.53 -11.50 17.78
N VAL A 461 14.79 -10.59 18.44
CA VAL A 461 13.78 -10.94 19.44
C VAL A 461 12.42 -10.25 19.24
N GLN A 462 12.40 -9.13 18.52
CA GLN A 462 11.18 -8.36 18.30
C GLN A 462 11.14 -7.62 16.96
N VAL A 463 9.92 -7.25 16.58
CA VAL A 463 9.65 -6.20 15.59
C VAL A 463 8.99 -5.02 16.29
N HIS A 464 9.48 -3.81 16.01
CA HIS A 464 8.91 -2.56 16.46
C HIS A 464 8.46 -1.74 15.25
N SER A 465 7.19 -1.39 15.23
CA SER A 465 6.52 -0.69 14.15
C SER A 465 5.93 0.61 14.66
N GLU A 466 6.22 1.72 13.98
CA GLU A 466 5.85 3.07 14.42
C GLU A 466 5.27 3.86 13.24
N TRP A 467 4.03 4.34 13.38
CA TRP A 467 3.42 5.22 12.37
C TRP A 467 3.77 6.67 12.67
N ARG A 468 4.39 7.34 11.71
CA ARG A 468 4.81 8.74 11.83
C ARG A 468 4.02 9.61 10.88
N PHE A 469 3.38 10.62 11.45
CA PHE A 469 2.50 11.52 10.71
C PHE A 469 3.06 12.93 10.65
N VAL A 470 2.64 13.66 9.61
CA VAL A 470 2.76 15.11 9.55
C VAL A 470 1.40 15.74 9.83
N ASP A 471 1.39 16.91 10.46
CA ASP A 471 0.16 17.65 10.79
C ASP A 471 -0.52 18.25 9.54
N SER A 472 0.24 18.50 8.48
CA SER A 472 -0.27 19.05 7.23
C SER A 472 0.57 18.68 6.02
N ILE A 473 -0.10 18.46 4.90
CA ILE A 473 0.50 18.45 3.54
C ILE A 473 0.01 19.65 2.72
N LYS A 474 -0.78 20.54 3.32
CA LYS A 474 -1.46 21.66 2.64
C LYS A 474 -0.85 23.02 3.01
N ASN A 475 -0.22 23.11 4.17
CA ASN A 475 0.43 24.33 4.65
C ASN A 475 1.89 24.39 4.17
N THR A 476 2.43 25.60 4.05
CA THR A 476 3.84 25.81 3.65
C THR A 476 4.83 25.40 4.73
N GLU A 477 4.36 25.31 5.98
CA GLU A 477 5.08 24.75 7.11
C GLU A 477 4.31 23.55 7.66
N TYR A 478 5.04 22.61 8.24
CA TYR A 478 4.49 21.41 8.87
C TYR A 478 5.34 21.03 10.08
N GLN A 479 4.77 20.20 10.95
CA GLN A 479 5.47 19.54 12.04
C GLN A 479 5.15 18.04 12.04
N ILE A 480 5.96 17.26 12.74
CA ILE A 480 5.60 15.88 13.06
C ILE A 480 4.43 15.91 14.04
N ASP A 481 3.34 15.23 13.68
CA ASP A 481 2.22 15.04 14.60
C ASP A 481 2.47 13.81 15.48
N SER A 482 2.92 14.08 16.71
CA SER A 482 3.14 13.07 17.74
C SER A 482 1.90 12.77 18.58
N SER A 483 0.81 13.54 18.44
CA SER A 483 -0.39 13.39 19.27
C SER A 483 -1.18 12.11 18.97
N ARG A 484 -0.99 11.59 17.75
CA ARG A 484 -1.69 10.40 17.21
C ARG A 484 -0.74 9.32 16.71
N GLN A 485 0.55 9.47 17.02
CA GLN A 485 1.55 8.45 16.77
C GLN A 485 1.18 7.18 17.55
N ASN A 486 1.31 6.04 16.88
CA ASN A 486 1.08 4.74 17.48
C ASN A 486 2.30 3.84 17.23
N ASP A 487 2.59 2.97 18.19
CA ASP A 487 3.61 1.94 18.07
C ASP A 487 3.07 0.55 18.42
N ILE A 488 3.57 -0.45 17.71
CA ILE A 488 3.32 -1.85 17.99
C ILE A 488 4.66 -2.56 18.12
N VAL A 489 4.88 -3.20 19.27
CA VAL A 489 6.06 -4.03 19.52
C VAL A 489 5.61 -5.48 19.67
N LEU A 490 6.12 -6.35 18.80
CA LEU A 490 5.78 -7.77 18.78
C LEU A 490 7.01 -8.63 19.05
N ASN A 491 6.84 -9.73 19.77
CA ASN A 491 7.90 -10.71 20.00
C ASN A 491 8.11 -11.64 18.78
N LEU A 492 9.03 -12.60 18.90
CA LEU A 492 9.31 -13.63 17.88
C LEU A 492 8.09 -14.43 17.38
N ASN A 493 7.02 -14.49 18.15
CA ASN A 493 5.78 -15.14 17.75
C ASN A 493 4.78 -14.16 17.11
N LEU A 494 5.21 -12.93 16.81
CA LEU A 494 4.40 -11.81 16.38
C LEU A 494 3.27 -11.45 17.36
N MET A 495 3.42 -11.81 18.63
CA MET A 495 2.48 -11.45 19.68
C MET A 495 2.89 -10.13 20.34
N PRO A 496 1.95 -9.24 20.69
CA PRO A 496 2.26 -7.98 21.35
C PRO A 496 3.02 -8.15 22.67
N LEU A 497 4.11 -7.42 22.84
CA LEU A 497 4.87 -7.37 24.10
C LEU A 497 4.21 -6.46 25.15
N LYS A 498 3.44 -5.48 24.70
CA LYS A 498 2.53 -4.68 25.52
C LYS A 498 1.12 -4.95 25.00
N GLN A 499 0.19 -5.39 25.86
CA GLN A 499 -1.22 -5.22 25.53
C GLN A 499 -1.44 -3.71 25.50
N GLY A 500 -1.45 -3.11 24.31
CA GLY A 500 -1.91 -1.74 24.14
C GLY A 500 -3.29 -1.67 24.78
N GLN A 501 -3.45 -0.77 25.76
CA GLN A 501 -4.79 -0.40 26.20
C GLN A 501 -5.53 0.02 24.93
N LYS A 502 -6.67 -0.62 24.64
CA LYS A 502 -7.63 -0.06 23.70
C LYS A 502 -7.88 1.37 24.21
N THR A 503 -7.35 2.37 23.53
CA THR A 503 -7.72 3.76 23.83
C THR A 503 -9.20 3.85 23.57
N ALA A 504 -9.96 4.03 24.65
CA ALA A 504 -11.41 4.10 24.67
C ALA A 504 -11.93 5.31 23.91
#